data_AF-P95087-F1
#
_entry.id   AF-P95087-F1
#
_cell.length_a   1.000
_cell.length_b   1.000
_cell.length_c   1.000
_cell.angle_alpha   90.00
_cell.angle_beta   90.00
_cell.angle_gamma   90.00
#
_symmetry.space_group_name_H-M   'P 1'
#
loop_
_entity.id
_entity.type
_entity.pdbx_description
1 polymer ?
#
loop_
_entity_poly.entity_id
_entity_poly.type
_entity_poly.pdbx_seq_one_letter_code
_entity_poly.pdbx_strand_id
1 'polypeptide(L)'
;MNEQCLKLTAYFGERQRAVGGAGRFLADAMLDLFGSHNVATSVMLRGTTSFGPKHEFRCDQSLSLSEDPPVTVAAVDIESKIRSLVDDVTAMTDRGLVTLERARLVTRHSGAEEFGDIDSRNGDAAKLTIYAGRQVRVAGAPAYYTICELLHRHGFAGATVLLGVDGTAHGRRRRARFFGRNVNVPLMIIAVGTPAQVAVAAMELTAALPNPLLTIERVRLCKRDGELFARPQQLPQTDDQGRTLWQKLMVHTAEATHHEGLPIHRALVHRLMQSETARGATALRGIWGFYGDHKPHGDKLFQLVRRVPVTTIIVDTPQAIARSFDIVDELTNWHGLVTSEMVPAAVSLTGSRDGTQKTGETPLARYDY
;
A
#
# COMPACT_ATOMS: atom_id res chain seq x y z
N MET A 1 -22.00 -5.16 -12.79
CA MET A 1 -22.44 -4.87 -11.40
C MET A 1 -21.17 -4.57 -10.63
N ASN A 2 -21.01 -3.36 -10.09
CA ASN A 2 -19.83 -2.95 -9.35
C ASN A 2 -19.64 -3.89 -8.14
N GLU A 3 -18.75 -4.87 -8.24
CA GLU A 3 -18.41 -5.69 -7.08
C GLU A 3 -17.55 -4.86 -6.15
N GLN A 4 -18.12 -4.46 -5.01
CA GLN A 4 -17.36 -3.86 -3.94
C GLN A 4 -16.21 -4.79 -3.58
N CYS A 5 -15.00 -4.22 -3.59
CA CYS A 5 -13.76 -4.93 -3.35
C CYS A 5 -13.19 -4.45 -2.03
N LEU A 6 -12.56 -5.39 -1.32
CA LEU A 6 -11.74 -5.03 -0.18
C LEU A 6 -10.28 -5.30 -0.51
N LYS A 7 -9.43 -4.44 0.01
CA LYS A 7 -8.00 -4.65 0.05
C LYS A 7 -7.60 -4.89 1.49
N LEU A 8 -7.21 -6.12 1.78
CA LEU A 8 -6.61 -6.50 3.05
C LEU A 8 -5.12 -6.21 2.97
N THR A 9 -4.58 -5.47 3.95
CA THR A 9 -3.13 -5.24 4.03
C THR A 9 -2.62 -5.57 5.42
N ALA A 10 -1.59 -6.42 5.49
CA ALA A 10 -0.92 -6.78 6.73
C ALA A 10 0.50 -6.20 6.77
N TYR A 11 0.90 -5.64 7.92
CA TYR A 11 2.22 -5.03 8.18
C TYR A 11 2.87 -5.73 9.39
N PHE A 12 4.01 -6.37 9.19
CA PHE A 12 4.72 -7.14 10.22
C PHE A 12 6.21 -7.34 9.88
N GLY A 13 6.98 -7.98 10.76
CA GLY A 13 8.40 -8.30 10.49
C GLY A 13 8.56 -9.59 9.66
N GLU A 14 9.48 -9.62 8.69
CA GLU A 14 9.69 -10.77 7.81
C GLU A 14 9.91 -12.11 8.54
N ARG A 15 10.61 -12.08 9.68
CA ARG A 15 10.93 -13.28 10.47
C ARG A 15 9.80 -13.74 11.37
N GLN A 16 8.70 -13.00 11.42
CA GLN A 16 7.56 -13.33 12.26
C GLN A 16 6.98 -14.71 11.87
N ARG A 17 6.66 -15.50 12.89
CA ARG A 17 6.06 -16.83 12.73
C ARG A 17 4.55 -16.75 12.81
N ALA A 18 3.88 -17.61 12.04
CA ALA A 18 2.43 -17.78 12.16
C ALA A 18 2.10 -18.42 13.52
N VAL A 19 1.10 -17.91 14.22
CA VAL A 19 0.56 -18.52 15.44
C VAL A 19 0.00 -19.90 15.08
N GLY A 20 0.33 -20.91 15.88
CA GLY A 20 -0.08 -22.31 15.63
C GLY A 20 0.54 -22.99 14.40
N GLY A 21 1.22 -22.24 13.53
CA GLY A 21 1.71 -22.74 12.25
C GLY A 21 3.09 -23.37 12.32
N ALA A 22 3.32 -24.45 13.07
CA ALA A 22 4.51 -25.32 13.03
C ALA A 22 5.89 -24.64 12.74
N GLY A 23 6.14 -23.44 13.27
CA GLY A 23 7.37 -22.67 13.01
C GLY A 23 7.49 -22.03 11.61
N ARG A 24 6.43 -22.02 10.80
CA ARG A 24 6.37 -21.39 9.46
C ARG A 24 6.37 -19.86 9.57
N PHE A 25 6.94 -19.20 8.58
CA PHE A 25 6.87 -17.74 8.48
C PHE A 25 5.43 -17.29 8.20
N LEU A 26 5.04 -16.19 8.83
CA LEU A 26 3.69 -15.62 8.71
C LEU A 26 3.36 -15.27 7.26
N ALA A 27 4.28 -14.62 6.53
CA ALA A 27 4.08 -14.27 5.13
C ALA A 27 3.82 -15.51 4.25
N ASP A 28 4.55 -16.61 4.48
CA ASP A 28 4.34 -17.86 3.76
C ASP A 28 2.96 -18.46 4.05
N ALA A 29 2.54 -18.47 5.32
CA ALA A 29 1.23 -18.97 5.73
C ALA A 29 0.08 -18.13 5.14
N MET A 30 0.18 -16.80 5.20
CA MET A 30 -0.81 -15.89 4.60
C MET A 30 -0.93 -16.06 3.09
N LEU A 31 0.20 -16.15 2.37
CA LEU A 31 0.17 -16.32 0.92
C LEU A 31 -0.36 -17.69 0.50
N ASP A 32 -0.12 -18.73 1.30
CA ASP A 32 -0.75 -20.04 1.08
C ASP A 32 -2.26 -19.99 1.32
N LEU A 33 -2.72 -19.28 2.36
CA LEU A 33 -4.13 -19.03 2.62
C LEU A 33 -4.79 -18.30 1.43
N PHE A 34 -4.17 -17.23 0.95
CA PHE A 34 -4.68 -16.48 -0.21
C PHE A 34 -4.67 -17.32 -1.49
N GLY A 35 -3.66 -18.17 -1.66
CA GLY A 35 -3.57 -19.11 -2.77
C GLY A 35 -4.67 -20.17 -2.72
N SER A 36 -4.90 -20.80 -1.57
CA SER A 36 -5.91 -21.85 -1.41
C SER A 36 -7.34 -21.35 -1.62
N HIS A 37 -7.59 -20.08 -1.29
CA HIS A 37 -8.88 -19.42 -1.49
C HIS A 37 -9.04 -18.75 -2.86
N ASN A 38 -8.06 -18.92 -3.76
CA ASN A 38 -8.06 -18.31 -5.10
C ASN A 38 -8.35 -16.80 -5.06
N VAL A 39 -7.65 -16.08 -4.19
CA VAL A 39 -7.70 -14.61 -4.16
C VAL A 39 -7.23 -14.07 -5.52
N ALA A 40 -7.90 -13.04 -6.02
CA ALA A 40 -7.68 -12.47 -7.35
C ALA A 40 -6.23 -12.01 -7.50
N THR A 41 -5.69 -11.33 -6.49
CA THR A 41 -4.26 -11.08 -6.38
C THR A 41 -3.83 -10.89 -4.92
N SER A 42 -2.58 -11.25 -4.64
CA SER A 42 -1.89 -10.82 -3.43
C SER A 42 -0.43 -10.52 -3.76
N VAL A 43 0.17 -9.58 -3.04
CA VAL A 43 1.55 -9.16 -3.24
C VAL A 43 2.23 -9.00 -1.89
N MET A 44 3.39 -9.65 -1.73
CA MET A 44 4.29 -9.45 -0.61
C MET A 44 5.39 -8.50 -1.03
N LEU A 45 5.52 -7.40 -0.28
CA LEU A 45 6.50 -6.35 -0.46
C LEU A 45 7.43 -6.33 0.75
N ARG A 46 8.73 -6.15 0.49
CA ARG A 46 9.73 -5.94 1.54
C ARG A 46 10.00 -4.45 1.67
N GLY A 47 9.86 -3.90 2.87
CA GLY A 47 10.14 -2.51 3.17
C GLY A 47 11.60 -2.27 3.55
N THR A 48 12.00 -1.00 3.58
CA THR A 48 13.35 -0.58 3.94
C THR A 48 13.47 -0.26 5.43
N THR A 49 12.45 0.38 5.99
CA THR A 49 12.43 0.72 7.41
C THR A 49 11.01 0.81 7.93
N SER A 50 10.82 0.46 9.20
CA SER A 50 9.53 0.59 9.87
C SER A 50 9.68 0.63 11.38
N PHE A 51 8.58 0.93 12.05
CA PHE A 51 8.31 0.48 13.41
C PHE A 51 6.84 0.07 13.52
N GLY A 52 6.55 -0.83 14.46
CA GLY A 52 5.19 -1.30 14.73
C GLY A 52 4.68 -0.84 16.11
N PRO A 53 3.55 -1.40 16.58
CA PRO A 53 2.89 -1.01 17.83
C PRO A 53 3.73 -1.13 19.11
N LYS A 54 4.84 -1.86 19.06
CA LYS A 54 5.83 -1.97 20.16
C LYS A 54 6.98 -0.97 20.05
N HIS A 55 6.95 -0.08 19.06
CA HIS A 55 8.01 0.89 18.76
C HIS A 55 9.39 0.23 18.52
N GLU A 56 9.38 -1.04 18.07
CA GLU A 56 10.57 -1.76 17.65
C GLU A 56 10.99 -1.27 16.25
N PHE A 57 12.13 -0.61 16.16
CA PHE A 57 12.69 -0.12 14.90
C PHE A 57 13.23 -1.27 14.03
N ARG A 58 12.92 -1.22 12.74
CA ARG A 58 13.35 -2.19 11.71
C ARG A 58 14.00 -1.43 10.57
N CYS A 59 15.11 -1.95 10.03
CA CYS A 59 15.89 -1.28 8.99
C CYS A 59 16.64 -2.29 8.12
N ASP A 60 16.71 -2.03 6.81
CA ASP A 60 17.45 -2.78 5.80
C ASP A 60 18.97 -2.51 5.82
N GLN A 61 19.44 -1.52 6.58
CA GLN A 61 20.85 -1.14 6.66
C GLN A 61 21.57 -1.71 7.89
N SER A 62 20.90 -2.46 8.77
CA SER A 62 21.61 -3.08 9.88
C SER A 62 22.44 -4.25 9.37
N LEU A 63 23.77 -4.13 9.34
CA LEU A 63 24.71 -5.23 9.04
C LEU A 63 24.70 -6.37 10.08
N SER A 64 23.63 -6.47 10.87
CA SER A 64 23.47 -7.52 11.88
C SER A 64 23.04 -8.81 11.20
N LEU A 65 23.51 -9.95 11.71
CA LEU A 65 23.07 -11.29 11.28
C LEU A 65 21.57 -11.56 11.57
N SER A 66 20.85 -10.59 12.17
CA SER A 66 19.46 -10.69 12.57
C SER A 66 18.60 -9.60 11.93
N GLU A 67 18.83 -9.29 10.64
CA GLU A 67 17.91 -8.46 9.86
C GLU A 67 16.49 -9.06 9.90
N ASP A 68 15.52 -8.27 10.38
CA ASP A 68 14.09 -8.58 10.36
C ASP A 68 13.34 -7.41 9.70
N PRO A 69 13.51 -7.24 8.37
CA PRO A 69 12.97 -6.11 7.64
C PRO A 69 11.44 -6.14 7.68
N PRO A 70 10.78 -4.97 7.54
CA PRO A 70 9.33 -4.94 7.41
C PRO A 70 8.85 -5.67 6.17
N VAL A 71 7.71 -6.32 6.31
CA VAL A 71 6.95 -6.91 5.22
C VAL A 71 5.55 -6.30 5.21
N THR A 72 5.08 -6.00 4.00
CA THR A 72 3.69 -5.67 3.73
C THR A 72 3.11 -6.72 2.80
N VAL A 73 2.03 -7.39 3.22
CA VAL A 73 1.27 -8.29 2.35
C VAL A 73 -0.08 -7.66 2.06
N ALA A 74 -0.36 -7.37 0.79
CA ALA A 74 -1.65 -6.87 0.34
C ALA A 74 -2.39 -7.96 -0.44
N ALA A 75 -3.68 -8.16 -0.18
CA ALA A 75 -4.56 -9.08 -0.88
C ALA A 75 -5.83 -8.34 -1.31
N VAL A 76 -6.28 -8.59 -2.53
CA VAL A 76 -7.39 -7.87 -3.17
C VAL A 76 -8.34 -8.86 -3.82
N ASP A 77 -9.62 -8.74 -3.49
CA ASP A 77 -10.72 -9.48 -4.10
C ASP A 77 -12.06 -8.84 -3.71
N ILE A 78 -13.15 -9.42 -4.21
CA ILE A 78 -14.52 -9.09 -3.80
C ILE A 78 -14.67 -9.11 -2.28
N GLU A 79 -15.51 -8.22 -1.75
CA GLU A 79 -15.68 -7.99 -0.32
C GLU A 79 -15.98 -9.28 0.46
N SER A 80 -16.88 -10.13 -0.04
CA SER A 80 -17.26 -11.38 0.62
C SER A 80 -16.07 -12.33 0.83
N LYS A 81 -15.21 -12.48 -0.19
CA LYS A 81 -14.04 -13.37 -0.13
C LYS A 81 -12.96 -12.82 0.78
N ILE A 82 -12.69 -11.51 0.75
CA ILE A 82 -11.70 -10.93 1.66
C ILE A 82 -12.19 -11.01 3.11
N ARG A 83 -13.48 -10.74 3.36
CA ARG A 83 -14.07 -10.85 4.71
C ARG A 83 -13.93 -12.24 5.31
N SER A 84 -14.16 -13.30 4.52
CA SER A 84 -14.02 -14.67 5.02
C SER A 84 -12.60 -15.04 5.42
N LEU A 85 -11.59 -14.22 5.07
CA LEU A 85 -10.17 -14.47 5.39
C LEU A 85 -9.67 -13.65 6.58
N VAL A 86 -10.44 -12.67 7.06
CA VAL A 86 -9.98 -11.72 8.10
C VAL A 86 -9.68 -12.45 9.40
N ASP A 87 -10.56 -13.36 9.81
CA ASP A 87 -10.41 -14.10 11.07
C ASP A 87 -9.19 -15.01 11.01
N ASP A 88 -8.97 -15.72 9.91
CA ASP A 88 -7.78 -16.56 9.72
C ASP A 88 -6.49 -15.73 9.74
N VAL A 89 -6.46 -14.62 9.00
CA VAL A 89 -5.30 -13.71 8.92
C VAL A 89 -4.98 -13.12 10.29
N THR A 90 -5.99 -12.66 11.04
CA THR A 90 -5.80 -12.09 12.37
C THR A 90 -5.39 -13.15 13.39
N ALA A 91 -6.00 -14.34 13.36
CA ALA A 91 -5.67 -15.45 14.26
C ALA A 91 -4.23 -15.95 14.06
N MET A 92 -3.73 -16.00 12.82
CA MET A 92 -2.34 -16.42 12.56
C MET A 92 -1.30 -15.33 12.83
N THR A 93 -1.71 -14.07 13.07
CA THR A 93 -0.81 -12.93 13.26
C THR A 93 -0.60 -12.64 14.74
N ASP A 94 0.59 -12.95 15.29
CA ASP A 94 0.92 -12.60 16.69
C ASP A 94 1.01 -11.08 16.89
N ARG A 95 1.76 -10.41 16.01
CA ARG A 95 2.07 -8.98 16.10
C ARG A 95 1.95 -8.29 14.76
N GLY A 96 1.63 -7.01 14.75
CA GLY A 96 1.57 -6.19 13.54
C GLY A 96 0.25 -5.47 13.39
N LEU A 97 -0.04 -5.06 12.16
CA LEU A 97 -1.26 -4.35 11.82
C LEU A 97 -1.93 -5.04 10.64
N VAL A 98 -3.24 -5.30 10.73
CA VAL A 98 -4.05 -5.75 9.61
C VAL A 98 -5.10 -4.68 9.32
N THR A 99 -5.19 -4.22 8.07
CA THR A 99 -6.15 -3.21 7.62
C THR A 99 -7.07 -3.77 6.56
N LEU A 100 -8.28 -3.22 6.48
CA LEU A 100 -9.22 -3.44 5.39
C LEU A 100 -9.58 -2.10 4.78
N GLU A 101 -9.43 -1.99 3.48
CA GLU A 101 -9.67 -0.79 2.70
C GLU A 101 -10.77 -1.05 1.67
N ARG A 102 -11.71 -0.12 1.51
CA ARG A 102 -12.73 -0.20 0.46
C ARG A 102 -12.12 0.27 -0.86
N ALA A 103 -12.37 -0.52 -1.90
CA ALA A 103 -11.96 -0.19 -3.25
C ALA A 103 -13.04 -0.60 -4.26
N ARG A 104 -12.98 -0.01 -5.44
CA ARG A 104 -13.70 -0.52 -6.62
C ARG A 104 -12.73 -1.37 -7.43
N LEU A 105 -13.12 -2.61 -7.73
CA LEU A 105 -12.34 -3.50 -8.57
C LEU A 105 -12.67 -3.26 -10.03
N VAL A 106 -11.63 -3.01 -10.84
CA VAL A 106 -11.74 -2.89 -12.29
C VAL A 106 -11.04 -4.08 -12.93
N THR A 107 -11.76 -4.77 -13.80
CA THR A 107 -11.27 -5.93 -14.55
C THR A 107 -11.57 -5.77 -16.04
N ARG A 108 -11.21 -6.76 -16.86
CA ARG A 108 -11.54 -6.74 -18.30
C ARG A 108 -13.04 -6.62 -18.57
N HIS A 109 -13.86 -7.12 -17.65
CA HIS A 109 -15.31 -7.16 -17.81
C HIS A 109 -16.00 -5.90 -17.26
N SER A 110 -15.23 -4.97 -16.73
CA SER A 110 -15.73 -3.68 -16.25
C SER A 110 -16.24 -2.83 -17.43
N GLY A 111 -17.48 -2.35 -17.32
CA GLY A 111 -18.10 -1.47 -18.32
C GLY A 111 -17.61 -0.03 -18.24
N ALA A 112 -17.79 0.75 -19.32
CA ALA A 112 -17.41 2.16 -19.36
C ALA A 112 -18.14 3.02 -18.30
N GLU A 113 -19.39 2.67 -17.99
CA GLU A 113 -20.20 3.33 -16.96
C GLU A 113 -19.56 3.24 -15.56
N GLU A 114 -18.74 2.22 -15.31
CA GLU A 114 -18.10 1.99 -14.01
C GLU A 114 -17.06 3.07 -13.66
N PHE A 115 -16.54 3.77 -14.68
CA PHE A 115 -15.55 4.85 -14.51
C PHE A 115 -16.19 6.22 -14.24
N GLY A 116 -17.45 6.43 -14.63
CA GLY A 116 -18.12 7.74 -14.51
C GLY A 116 -18.50 8.11 -13.08
N ASP A 117 -18.70 7.11 -12.22
CA ASP A 117 -19.21 7.28 -10.86
C ASP A 117 -18.09 7.49 -9.81
N ILE A 118 -16.83 7.71 -10.23
CA ILE A 118 -15.72 8.01 -9.30
C ILE A 118 -16.01 9.40 -8.72
N ASP A 119 -16.74 9.39 -7.60
CA ASP A 119 -17.40 10.56 -7.01
C ASP A 119 -16.43 11.74 -6.92
N SER A 120 -16.67 12.75 -7.76
CA SER A 120 -15.86 13.96 -7.88
C SER A 120 -16.30 15.05 -6.89
N ARG A 121 -17.33 14.78 -6.08
CA ARG A 121 -18.01 15.79 -5.23
C ARG A 121 -17.09 16.62 -4.33
N ASN A 122 -15.94 16.09 -3.92
CA ASN A 122 -15.00 16.81 -3.04
C ASN A 122 -13.68 17.23 -3.71
N GLY A 123 -13.50 17.01 -5.02
CA GLY A 123 -12.26 17.36 -5.72
C GLY A 123 -10.99 16.68 -5.17
N ASP A 124 -11.16 15.62 -4.36
CA ASP A 124 -10.16 15.20 -3.37
C ASP A 124 -9.00 14.39 -3.96
N ALA A 125 -9.11 13.92 -5.21
CA ALA A 125 -8.25 12.94 -5.91
C ALA A 125 -8.70 11.47 -5.76
N ALA A 126 -8.10 10.60 -6.56
CA ALA A 126 -8.34 9.18 -6.59
C ALA A 126 -7.00 8.44 -6.71
N LYS A 127 -6.90 7.30 -6.03
CA LYS A 127 -5.75 6.42 -6.08
C LYS A 127 -6.08 5.23 -6.95
N LEU A 128 -5.31 5.04 -8.01
CA LEU A 128 -5.37 3.90 -8.90
C LEU A 128 -4.24 2.94 -8.56
N THR A 129 -4.58 1.72 -8.15
CA THR A 129 -3.59 0.66 -7.93
C THR A 129 -3.67 -0.36 -9.05
N ILE A 130 -2.55 -0.64 -9.73
CA ILE A 130 -2.47 -1.61 -10.83
C ILE A 130 -1.67 -2.82 -10.38
N TYR A 131 -2.22 -4.02 -10.58
CA TYR A 131 -1.55 -5.28 -10.32
C TYR A 131 -1.17 -5.93 -11.65
N ALA A 132 0.12 -6.13 -11.88
CA ALA A 132 0.63 -6.75 -13.10
C ALA A 132 1.70 -7.78 -12.76
N GLY A 133 1.91 -8.76 -13.62
CA GLY A 133 3.03 -9.68 -13.43
C GLY A 133 4.36 -9.06 -13.87
N ARG A 134 5.46 -9.38 -13.18
CA ARG A 134 6.81 -8.88 -13.48
C ARG A 134 7.29 -9.11 -14.92
N GLN A 135 6.78 -10.15 -15.59
CA GLN A 135 7.17 -10.48 -16.97
C GLN A 135 6.16 -10.01 -18.02
N VAL A 136 5.06 -9.37 -17.61
CA VAL A 136 4.08 -8.84 -18.55
C VAL A 136 4.73 -7.74 -19.38
N ARG A 137 4.50 -7.78 -20.69
CA ARG A 137 4.98 -6.77 -21.64
C ARG A 137 3.81 -6.16 -22.40
N VAL A 138 3.92 -4.87 -22.71
CA VAL A 138 3.00 -4.13 -23.57
C VAL A 138 3.83 -3.55 -24.72
N ALA A 139 3.46 -3.85 -25.96
CA ALA A 139 4.20 -3.46 -27.16
C ALA A 139 5.72 -3.75 -27.09
N GLY A 140 6.10 -4.89 -26.50
CA GLY A 140 7.50 -5.31 -26.35
C GLY A 140 8.25 -4.71 -25.16
N ALA A 141 7.76 -3.66 -24.50
CA ALA A 141 8.35 -3.09 -23.28
C ALA A 141 7.78 -3.74 -22.01
N PRO A 142 8.52 -3.79 -20.88
CA PRO A 142 7.95 -4.25 -19.61
C PRO A 142 6.75 -3.38 -19.21
N ALA A 143 5.64 -4.01 -18.81
CA ALA A 143 4.36 -3.33 -18.65
C ALA A 143 4.41 -2.14 -17.69
N TYR A 144 5.15 -2.24 -16.58
CA TYR A 144 5.24 -1.14 -15.61
C TYR A 144 5.85 0.14 -16.19
N TYR A 145 6.76 0.05 -17.18
CA TYR A 145 7.27 1.23 -17.88
C TYR A 145 6.16 1.91 -18.67
N THR A 146 5.47 1.14 -19.52
CA THR A 146 4.39 1.64 -20.38
C THR A 146 3.23 2.19 -19.54
N ILE A 147 2.91 1.55 -18.41
CA ILE A 147 1.90 2.03 -17.47
C ILE A 147 2.32 3.38 -16.89
N CYS A 148 3.55 3.51 -16.37
CA CYS A 148 4.02 4.79 -15.83
C CYS A 148 4.08 5.90 -16.88
N GLU A 149 4.46 5.60 -18.12
CA GLU A 149 4.44 6.57 -19.22
C GLU A 149 3.00 7.01 -19.55
N LEU A 150 2.05 6.08 -19.58
CA LEU A 150 0.63 6.39 -19.76
C LEU A 150 0.11 7.30 -18.64
N LEU A 151 0.36 6.95 -17.38
CA LEU A 151 -0.08 7.74 -16.23
C LEU A 151 0.53 9.14 -16.23
N HIS A 152 1.82 9.26 -16.55
CA HIS A 152 2.50 10.55 -16.67
C HIS A 152 1.92 11.41 -17.80
N ARG A 153 1.62 10.82 -18.97
CA ARG A 153 0.96 11.54 -20.08
C ARG A 153 -0.43 12.06 -19.71
N HIS A 154 -1.16 11.34 -18.86
CA HIS A 154 -2.46 11.77 -18.34
C HIS A 154 -2.34 12.79 -17.18
N GLY A 155 -1.13 13.17 -16.78
CA GLY A 155 -0.90 14.21 -15.77
C GLY A 155 -1.20 13.76 -14.33
N PHE A 156 -1.05 12.47 -14.02
CA PHE A 156 -1.13 11.99 -12.65
C PHE A 156 -0.13 12.75 -11.76
N ALA A 157 -0.48 13.00 -10.49
CA ALA A 157 0.39 13.66 -9.52
C ALA A 157 1.63 12.83 -9.18
N GLY A 158 1.53 11.50 -9.29
CA GLY A 158 2.66 10.60 -9.16
C GLY A 158 2.27 9.13 -9.32
N ALA A 159 3.27 8.28 -9.54
CA ALA A 159 3.13 6.84 -9.56
C ALA A 159 4.37 6.15 -8.99
N THR A 160 4.18 5.08 -8.22
CA THR A 160 5.27 4.26 -7.64
C THR A 160 5.06 2.79 -7.99
N VAL A 161 6.07 2.17 -8.60
CA VAL A 161 6.12 0.73 -8.92
C VAL A 161 6.82 -0.01 -7.78
N LEU A 162 6.07 -0.84 -7.07
CA LEU A 162 6.52 -1.68 -5.97
C LEU A 162 6.66 -3.12 -6.46
N LEU A 163 7.85 -3.69 -6.30
CA LEU A 163 8.17 -5.04 -6.77
C LEU A 163 7.84 -6.08 -5.71
N GLY A 164 6.94 -7.01 -6.03
CA GLY A 164 6.66 -8.16 -5.17
C GLY A 164 7.82 -9.15 -5.13
N VAL A 165 8.06 -9.74 -3.95
CA VAL A 165 8.99 -10.87 -3.77
C VAL A 165 8.25 -12.21 -3.79
N ASP A 166 6.97 -12.20 -3.47
CA ASP A 166 6.03 -13.32 -3.55
C ASP A 166 4.61 -12.74 -3.71
N GLY A 167 3.64 -13.58 -4.02
CA GLY A 167 2.28 -13.15 -4.24
C GLY A 167 1.42 -14.20 -4.93
N THR A 168 0.15 -13.90 -5.12
CA THR A 168 -0.76 -14.66 -5.96
C THR A 168 -1.23 -13.79 -7.11
N ALA A 169 -1.38 -14.38 -8.29
CA ALA A 169 -1.99 -13.69 -9.44
C ALA A 169 -2.98 -14.66 -10.08
N HIS A 170 -4.26 -14.27 -10.10
CA HIS A 170 -5.37 -15.07 -10.61
C HIS A 170 -5.41 -16.47 -9.97
N GLY A 171 -5.41 -16.51 -8.63
CA GLY A 171 -5.46 -17.74 -7.83
C GLY A 171 -4.19 -18.60 -7.83
N ARG A 172 -3.14 -18.22 -8.56
CA ARG A 172 -1.87 -18.98 -8.59
C ARG A 172 -0.77 -18.24 -7.82
N ARG A 173 -0.21 -18.89 -6.80
CA ARG A 173 0.97 -18.37 -6.07
C ARG A 173 2.22 -18.32 -6.97
N ARG A 174 2.98 -17.24 -6.87
CA ARG A 174 4.18 -16.93 -7.65
C ARG A 174 5.25 -16.35 -6.72
N ARG A 175 6.30 -17.12 -6.44
CA ARG A 175 7.39 -16.76 -5.53
C ARG A 175 8.71 -16.54 -6.27
N ALA A 176 9.38 -15.41 -6.03
CA ALA A 176 10.72 -15.15 -6.56
C ALA A 176 11.69 -16.24 -6.07
N ARG A 177 12.35 -16.94 -7.00
CA ARG A 177 13.37 -17.94 -6.68
C ARG A 177 14.74 -17.37 -7.00
N PHE A 178 15.71 -17.58 -6.12
CA PHE A 178 17.11 -17.12 -6.30
C PHE A 178 17.77 -17.71 -7.56
N PHE A 179 17.41 -18.96 -7.92
CA PHE A 179 17.92 -19.69 -9.10
C PHE A 179 16.82 -20.16 -10.07
N GLY A 180 15.67 -19.48 -10.14
CA GLY A 180 14.58 -19.85 -11.05
C GLY A 180 14.41 -18.88 -12.21
N ARG A 181 13.90 -19.36 -13.35
CA ARG A 181 13.34 -18.48 -14.41
C ARG A 181 12.48 -17.42 -13.72
N ASN A 182 12.84 -16.14 -13.90
CA ASN A 182 12.16 -14.95 -13.38
C ASN A 182 10.65 -15.17 -13.32
N VAL A 183 10.11 -15.60 -12.18
CA VAL A 183 8.68 -15.93 -12.09
C VAL A 183 7.85 -14.66 -12.25
N ASN A 184 6.64 -14.81 -12.80
CA ASN A 184 5.68 -13.71 -12.98
C ASN A 184 5.04 -13.27 -11.64
N VAL A 185 5.86 -12.99 -10.62
CA VAL A 185 5.42 -12.46 -9.33
C VAL A 185 4.70 -11.14 -9.58
N PRO A 186 3.55 -10.89 -8.93
CA PRO A 186 2.84 -9.63 -9.07
C PRO A 186 3.69 -8.46 -8.58
N LEU A 187 3.69 -7.37 -9.34
CA LEU A 187 4.08 -6.04 -8.93
C LEU A 187 2.82 -5.20 -8.69
N MET A 188 2.96 -4.15 -7.89
CA MET A 188 1.90 -3.22 -7.54
C MET A 188 2.32 -1.81 -7.94
N ILE A 189 1.52 -1.12 -8.74
CA ILE A 189 1.77 0.27 -9.12
C ILE A 189 0.73 1.13 -8.43
N ILE A 190 1.13 2.02 -7.54
CA ILE A 190 0.23 2.97 -6.88
C ILE A 190 0.35 4.31 -7.59
N ALA A 191 -0.76 4.85 -8.09
CA ALA A 191 -0.80 6.13 -8.78
C ALA A 191 -1.88 7.03 -8.19
N VAL A 192 -1.62 8.34 -8.15
CA VAL A 192 -2.54 9.36 -7.62
C VAL A 192 -2.85 10.36 -8.72
N GLY A 193 -4.14 10.57 -9.00
CA GLY A 193 -4.61 11.52 -10.01
C GLY A 193 -6.02 12.01 -9.67
N THR A 194 -6.56 12.90 -10.49
CA THR A 194 -7.98 13.29 -10.36
C THR A 194 -8.89 12.13 -10.75
N PRO A 195 -10.15 12.10 -10.29
CA PRO A 195 -11.13 11.11 -10.72
C PRO A 195 -11.23 10.96 -12.25
N ALA A 196 -11.21 12.08 -12.98
CA ALA A 196 -11.26 12.09 -14.44
C ALA A 196 -10.01 11.45 -15.08
N GLN A 197 -8.81 11.76 -14.57
CA GLN A 197 -7.57 11.13 -15.02
C GLN A 197 -7.58 9.62 -14.76
N VAL A 198 -8.05 9.21 -13.59
CA VAL A 198 -8.17 7.79 -13.20
C VAL A 198 -9.14 7.05 -14.10
N ALA A 199 -10.31 7.63 -14.39
CA ALA A 199 -11.30 7.05 -15.29
C ALA A 199 -10.72 6.75 -16.68
N VAL A 200 -10.10 7.76 -17.31
CA VAL A 200 -9.51 7.63 -18.65
C VAL A 200 -8.36 6.62 -18.64
N ALA A 201 -7.44 6.72 -17.68
CA ALA A 201 -6.30 5.82 -17.60
C ALA A 201 -6.74 4.37 -17.34
N ALA A 202 -7.71 4.13 -16.46
CA ALA A 202 -8.19 2.80 -16.17
C ALA A 202 -8.87 2.14 -17.39
N MET A 203 -9.60 2.92 -18.21
CA MET A 203 -10.15 2.45 -19.48
C MET A 203 -9.04 2.04 -20.46
N GLU A 204 -8.03 2.89 -20.68
CA GLU A 204 -6.89 2.57 -21.56
C GLU A 204 -6.10 1.35 -21.07
N LEU A 205 -5.86 1.25 -19.76
CA LEU A 205 -5.14 0.13 -19.15
C LEU A 205 -5.91 -1.19 -19.27
N THR A 206 -7.23 -1.14 -19.16
CA THR A 206 -8.10 -2.31 -19.32
C THR A 206 -8.04 -2.86 -20.75
N ALA A 207 -7.91 -1.96 -21.75
CA ALA A 207 -7.70 -2.34 -23.15
C ALA A 207 -6.27 -2.84 -23.43
N ALA A 208 -5.26 -2.22 -22.82
CA ALA A 208 -3.85 -2.51 -23.11
C ALA A 208 -3.32 -3.77 -22.41
N LEU A 209 -3.82 -4.10 -21.21
CA LEU A 209 -3.28 -5.19 -20.41
C LEU A 209 -3.93 -6.55 -20.75
N PRO A 210 -3.14 -7.64 -20.78
CA PRO A 210 -3.65 -8.96 -21.14
C PRO A 210 -4.57 -9.57 -20.08
N ASN A 211 -4.44 -9.19 -18.80
CA ASN A 211 -5.35 -9.55 -17.70
C ASN A 211 -5.36 -8.39 -16.70
N PRO A 212 -6.15 -7.32 -16.95
CA PRO A 212 -6.16 -6.15 -16.08
C PRO A 212 -6.81 -6.49 -14.73
N LEU A 213 -6.13 -6.11 -13.65
CA LEU A 213 -6.66 -6.11 -12.30
C LEU A 213 -6.22 -4.79 -11.67
N LEU A 214 -7.18 -3.89 -11.50
CA LEU A 214 -6.93 -2.55 -10.97
C LEU A 214 -7.89 -2.29 -9.81
N THR A 215 -7.47 -1.49 -8.84
CA THR A 215 -8.35 -0.96 -7.79
C THR A 215 -8.37 0.56 -7.84
N ILE A 216 -9.54 1.12 -7.56
CA ILE A 216 -9.73 2.55 -7.42
C ILE A 216 -10.23 2.84 -6.01
N GLU A 217 -9.47 3.67 -5.29
CA GLU A 217 -9.74 4.09 -3.92
C GLU A 217 -9.89 5.61 -3.86
N ARG A 218 -10.83 6.10 -3.05
CA ARG A 218 -11.02 7.55 -2.81
C ARG A 218 -9.96 8.02 -1.82
N VAL A 219 -9.20 9.04 -2.22
CA VAL A 219 -8.13 9.61 -1.39
C VAL A 219 -8.22 11.12 -1.41
N ARG A 220 -7.69 11.78 -0.39
CA ARG A 220 -7.45 13.22 -0.36
C ARG A 220 -5.99 13.49 -0.70
N LEU A 221 -5.74 14.32 -1.71
CA LEU A 221 -4.45 14.92 -1.99
C LEU A 221 -4.18 16.01 -0.97
N CYS A 222 -3.24 15.76 -0.06
CA CYS A 222 -2.92 16.71 1.00
C CYS A 222 -1.85 17.70 0.55
N LYS A 223 -0.75 17.20 -0.01
CA LYS A 223 0.43 18.01 -0.35
C LYS A 223 1.14 17.48 -1.59
N ARG A 224 1.70 18.36 -2.40
CA ARG A 224 2.58 18.02 -3.52
C ARG A 224 3.69 19.04 -3.66
N ASP A 225 4.94 18.60 -3.64
CA ASP A 225 6.14 19.42 -3.88
C ASP A 225 6.14 20.74 -3.08
N GLY A 226 5.85 20.63 -1.78
CA GLY A 226 5.78 21.76 -0.87
C GLY A 226 4.44 22.50 -0.83
N GLU A 227 3.63 22.40 -1.88
CA GLU A 227 2.31 23.02 -1.93
C GLU A 227 1.28 22.21 -1.12
N LEU A 228 0.71 22.83 -0.09
CA LEU A 228 -0.35 22.25 0.74
C LEU A 228 -1.73 22.55 0.12
N PHE A 229 -2.43 21.50 -0.31
CA PHE A 229 -3.80 21.59 -0.85
C PHE A 229 -4.84 21.47 0.25
N ALA A 230 -4.66 20.50 1.15
CA ALA A 230 -5.58 20.22 2.24
C ALA A 230 -4.90 19.43 3.34
N ARG A 231 -5.42 19.53 4.56
CA ARG A 231 -5.08 18.60 5.65
C ARG A 231 -5.87 17.30 5.52
N PRO A 232 -5.44 16.19 6.14
CA PRO A 232 -6.22 14.96 6.19
C PRO A 232 -7.66 15.23 6.65
N GLN A 233 -8.62 14.49 6.08
CA GLN A 233 -10.03 14.67 6.39
C GLN A 233 -10.25 14.53 7.90
N GLN A 234 -11.00 15.47 8.49
CA GLN A 234 -11.42 15.40 9.88
C GLN A 234 -12.54 14.37 9.99
N LEU A 235 -12.19 13.18 10.47
CA LEU A 235 -13.12 12.08 10.68
C LEU A 235 -13.49 11.98 12.17
N PRO A 236 -14.72 11.59 12.51
CA PRO A 236 -15.05 11.24 13.88
C PRO A 236 -14.22 10.04 14.35
N GLN A 237 -14.13 9.83 15.66
CA GLN A 237 -13.43 8.65 16.20
C GLN A 237 -14.15 7.34 15.90
N THR A 238 -15.47 7.38 15.81
CA THR A 238 -16.31 6.23 15.52
C THR A 238 -17.36 6.55 14.47
N ASP A 239 -17.86 5.51 13.81
CA ASP A 239 -19.10 5.62 13.04
C ASP A 239 -20.33 5.68 13.97
N ASP A 240 -21.52 5.71 13.36
CA ASP A 240 -22.83 5.69 14.02
C ASP A 240 -23.08 4.41 14.84
N GLN A 241 -22.34 3.34 14.57
CA GLN A 241 -22.39 2.05 15.25
C GLN A 241 -21.29 1.89 16.31
N GLY A 242 -20.55 2.96 16.61
CA GLY A 242 -19.48 2.96 17.61
C GLY A 242 -18.21 2.26 17.17
N ARG A 243 -18.07 1.89 15.89
CA ARG A 243 -16.88 1.24 15.36
C ARG A 243 -15.79 2.26 15.11
N THR A 244 -14.59 1.99 15.58
CA THR A 244 -13.45 2.89 15.42
C THR A 244 -13.14 3.13 13.95
N LEU A 245 -13.08 4.40 13.55
CA LEU A 245 -12.58 4.82 12.25
C LEU A 245 -11.07 4.94 12.30
N TRP A 246 -10.44 4.54 11.19
CA TRP A 246 -9.01 4.65 11.00
C TRP A 246 -8.73 5.50 9.78
N GLN A 247 -7.52 6.04 9.72
CA GLN A 247 -7.08 6.82 8.59
C GLN A 247 -5.65 6.41 8.25
N LYS A 248 -5.34 6.43 6.96
CA LYS A 248 -4.03 6.11 6.43
C LYS A 248 -3.46 7.32 5.72
N LEU A 249 -2.21 7.62 6.01
CA LEU A 249 -1.42 8.63 5.34
C LEU A 249 -0.33 7.93 4.52
N MET A 250 -0.19 8.33 3.26
CA MET A 250 0.85 7.83 2.36
C MET A 250 1.72 9.01 1.91
N VAL A 251 3.03 8.85 2.05
CA VAL A 251 4.04 9.86 1.72
C VAL A 251 4.98 9.28 0.69
N HIS A 252 4.89 9.76 -0.54
CA HIS A 252 5.74 9.35 -1.65
C HIS A 252 6.86 10.37 -1.85
N THR A 253 8.11 9.92 -1.77
CA THR A 253 9.32 10.74 -1.99
C THR A 253 10.32 9.96 -2.85
N ALA A 254 11.45 10.53 -3.26
CA ALA A 254 12.60 9.71 -3.68
C ALA A 254 13.54 9.45 -2.52
N GLU A 255 14.26 8.34 -2.63
CA GLU A 255 15.37 8.00 -1.74
C GLU A 255 16.47 9.08 -1.73
N ALA A 256 16.69 9.76 -2.85
CA ALA A 256 17.67 10.84 -2.97
C ALA A 256 17.20 12.18 -2.36
N THR A 257 15.95 12.29 -1.93
CA THR A 257 15.42 13.51 -1.33
C THR A 257 15.67 13.50 0.17
N HIS A 258 16.41 14.51 0.64
CA HIS A 258 16.88 14.59 2.03
C HIS A 258 16.25 15.78 2.77
N HIS A 259 16.06 15.60 4.07
CA HIS A 259 15.80 16.65 5.05
C HIS A 259 16.94 16.62 6.07
N GLU A 260 17.65 17.73 6.28
CA GLU A 260 18.80 17.82 7.20
C GLU A 260 19.85 16.70 6.97
N GLY A 261 20.06 16.31 5.72
CA GLY A 261 21.03 15.26 5.35
C GLY A 261 20.54 13.82 5.53
N LEU A 262 19.32 13.58 6.00
CA LEU A 262 18.71 12.25 6.09
C LEU A 262 17.64 12.05 5.00
N PRO A 263 17.56 10.89 4.33
CA PRO A 263 16.45 10.60 3.42
C PRO A 263 15.10 10.78 4.12
N ILE A 264 14.13 11.46 3.47
CA ILE A 264 12.86 11.86 4.11
C ILE A 264 12.15 10.67 4.75
N HIS A 265 12.06 9.52 4.07
CA HIS A 265 11.39 8.35 4.62
C HIS A 265 12.01 7.83 5.93
N ARG A 266 13.34 7.97 6.11
CA ARG A 266 14.03 7.60 7.36
C ARG A 266 13.80 8.63 8.44
N ALA A 267 13.94 9.92 8.11
CA ALA A 267 13.65 11.01 9.04
C ALA A 267 12.20 10.92 9.55
N LEU A 268 11.25 10.62 8.67
CA LEU A 268 9.84 10.47 8.99
C LEU A 268 9.59 9.30 9.94
N VAL A 269 10.06 8.10 9.60
CA VAL A 269 9.91 6.91 10.46
C VAL A 269 10.56 7.14 11.83
N HIS A 270 11.75 7.75 11.87
CA HIS A 270 12.45 8.05 13.11
C HIS A 270 11.70 9.06 13.99
N ARG A 271 11.28 10.20 13.42
CA ARG A 271 10.56 11.24 14.17
C ARG A 271 9.19 10.75 14.67
N LEU A 272 8.45 10.01 13.85
CA LEU A 272 7.15 9.44 14.26
C LEU A 272 7.31 8.46 15.43
N MET A 273 8.36 7.64 15.42
CA MET A 273 8.66 6.69 16.49
C MET A 273 9.06 7.41 17.79
N GLN A 274 10.01 8.35 17.70
CA GLN A 274 10.56 9.07 18.87
C GLN A 274 9.54 9.98 19.55
N SER A 275 8.69 10.63 18.76
CA SER A 275 7.62 11.49 19.29
C SER A 275 6.40 10.70 19.77
N GLU A 276 6.39 9.38 19.57
CA GLU A 276 5.24 8.49 19.83
C GLU A 276 3.93 8.98 19.18
N THR A 277 4.05 9.71 18.07
CA THR A 277 2.91 10.35 17.40
C THR A 277 2.00 9.36 16.67
N ALA A 278 2.61 8.27 16.17
CA ALA A 278 1.94 7.19 15.48
C ALA A 278 2.28 5.83 16.10
N ARG A 279 1.36 4.88 16.02
CA ARG A 279 1.57 3.48 16.44
C ARG A 279 2.50 2.69 15.54
N GLY A 280 2.71 3.15 14.31
CA GLY A 280 3.55 2.45 13.34
C GLY A 280 3.66 3.20 12.03
N ALA A 281 4.79 3.00 11.35
CA ALA A 281 5.03 3.49 10.00
C ALA A 281 5.86 2.46 9.24
N THR A 282 5.61 2.29 7.94
CA THR A 282 6.36 1.38 7.07
C THR A 282 6.77 2.08 5.78
N ALA A 283 8.06 2.06 5.45
CA ALA A 283 8.59 2.59 4.20
C ALA A 283 8.86 1.46 3.18
N LEU A 284 8.29 1.60 1.98
CA LEU A 284 8.44 0.68 0.86
C LEU A 284 9.23 1.34 -0.27
N ARG A 285 10.34 0.74 -0.68
CA ARG A 285 11.15 1.21 -1.82
C ARG A 285 10.59 0.65 -3.12
N GLY A 286 10.25 1.53 -4.05
CA GLY A 286 9.89 1.17 -5.41
C GLY A 286 11.11 0.96 -6.31
N ILE A 287 10.87 0.44 -7.50
CA ILE A 287 11.92 0.23 -8.52
C ILE A 287 11.85 1.26 -9.66
N TRP A 288 10.69 1.89 -9.80
CA TRP A 288 10.38 2.84 -10.87
C TRP A 288 9.22 3.74 -10.43
N GLY A 289 9.12 4.94 -10.97
CA GLY A 289 8.01 5.84 -10.69
C GLY A 289 8.29 7.28 -11.09
N PHE A 290 7.40 8.16 -10.67
CA PHE A 290 7.53 9.61 -10.78
C PHE A 290 6.65 10.29 -9.74
N TYR A 291 6.92 11.56 -9.49
CA TYR A 291 6.08 12.45 -8.70
C TYR A 291 6.34 13.89 -9.17
N GLY A 292 5.30 14.71 -9.22
CA GLY A 292 5.33 16.01 -9.89
C GLY A 292 5.58 15.89 -11.40
N ASP A 293 6.19 16.91 -11.99
CA ASP A 293 6.43 17.00 -13.45
C ASP A 293 7.68 16.24 -13.92
N HIS A 294 8.27 15.42 -13.04
CA HIS A 294 9.47 14.67 -13.36
C HIS A 294 9.14 13.48 -14.27
N LYS A 295 9.93 13.30 -15.32
CA LYS A 295 9.84 12.10 -16.17
C LYS A 295 9.97 10.82 -15.31
N PRO A 296 9.26 9.73 -15.67
CA PRO A 296 9.42 8.42 -15.03
C PRO A 296 10.89 7.99 -14.95
N HIS A 297 11.29 7.59 -13.76
CA HIS A 297 12.66 7.26 -13.42
C HIS A 297 12.73 6.06 -12.47
N GLY A 298 13.91 5.50 -12.31
CA GLY A 298 14.19 4.40 -11.39
C GLY A 298 15.65 3.98 -11.50
N ASP A 299 16.03 2.88 -10.84
CA ASP A 299 17.42 2.44 -10.79
C ASP A 299 17.91 2.02 -12.19
N LYS A 300 18.99 2.68 -12.65
CA LYS A 300 19.85 2.17 -13.73
C LYS A 300 21.11 1.59 -13.08
N LEU A 301 21.62 0.49 -13.61
CA LEU A 301 22.77 -0.29 -13.07
C LEU A 301 24.03 0.56 -12.75
N PHE A 302 24.15 1.76 -13.33
CA PHE A 302 25.34 2.63 -13.25
C PHE A 302 25.08 4.03 -12.66
N GLN A 303 23.95 4.28 -12.00
CA GLN A 303 23.72 5.57 -11.35
C GLN A 303 24.27 5.60 -9.92
N LEU A 304 25.15 6.58 -9.63
CA LEU A 304 25.75 6.82 -8.31
C LEU A 304 24.72 7.23 -7.25
N VAL A 305 23.61 7.84 -7.67
CA VAL A 305 22.51 8.29 -6.81
C VAL A 305 21.24 7.58 -7.23
N ARG A 306 20.72 6.71 -6.37
CA ARG A 306 19.45 6.00 -6.59
C ARG A 306 18.30 6.98 -6.44
N ARG A 307 17.63 7.32 -7.54
CA ARG A 307 16.41 8.16 -7.52
C ARG A 307 15.15 7.31 -7.33
N VAL A 308 15.23 6.13 -6.72
CA VAL A 308 14.06 5.27 -6.58
C VAL A 308 13.01 5.92 -5.68
N PRO A 309 11.71 5.80 -6.04
CA PRO A 309 10.64 6.28 -5.19
C PRO A 309 10.55 5.46 -3.92
N VAL A 310 10.19 6.09 -2.81
CA VAL A 310 9.92 5.46 -1.52
C VAL A 310 8.55 5.94 -1.05
N THR A 311 7.69 4.99 -0.68
CA THR A 311 6.36 5.25 -0.14
C THR A 311 6.34 4.90 1.34
N THR A 312 6.17 5.90 2.20
CA THR A 312 5.99 5.70 3.65
C THR A 312 4.50 5.67 3.97
N ILE A 313 4.06 4.66 4.70
CA ILE A 313 2.66 4.40 5.04
C ILE A 313 2.51 4.48 6.56
N ILE A 314 1.53 5.26 7.01
CA ILE A 314 1.17 5.44 8.41
C ILE A 314 -0.32 5.15 8.52
N VAL A 315 -0.73 4.30 9.46
CA VAL A 315 -2.13 3.98 9.70
C VAL A 315 -2.41 4.12 11.17
N ASP A 316 -3.37 4.98 11.52
CA ASP A 316 -3.73 5.20 12.92
C ASP A 316 -5.14 5.81 13.05
N THR A 317 -5.53 6.22 14.25
CA THR A 317 -6.77 6.97 14.47
C THR A 317 -6.69 8.33 13.75
N PRO A 318 -7.83 8.94 13.38
CA PRO A 318 -7.87 10.25 12.74
C PRO A 318 -7.10 11.34 13.52
N GLN A 319 -7.16 11.30 14.86
CA GLN A 319 -6.43 12.24 15.73
C GLN A 319 -4.91 12.04 15.66
N ALA A 320 -4.45 10.79 15.67
CA ALA A 320 -3.03 10.48 15.55
C ALA A 320 -2.49 10.80 14.14
N ILE A 321 -3.31 10.59 13.10
CA ILE A 321 -2.98 11.00 11.73
C ILE A 321 -2.89 12.52 11.61
N ALA A 322 -3.80 13.28 12.24
CA ALA A 322 -3.73 14.74 12.24
C ALA A 322 -2.42 15.27 12.84
N ARG A 323 -1.96 14.67 13.95
CA ARG A 323 -0.64 14.99 14.55
C ARG A 323 0.54 14.50 13.70
N SER A 324 0.42 13.29 13.13
CA SER A 324 1.45 12.75 12.24
C SER A 324 1.64 13.63 11.01
N PHE A 325 0.55 14.24 10.53
CA PHE A 325 0.57 15.15 9.39
C PHE A 325 1.40 16.42 9.66
N ASP A 326 1.48 16.91 10.90
CA ASP A 326 2.36 18.06 11.22
C ASP A 326 3.83 17.73 10.96
N ILE A 327 4.28 16.54 11.37
CA ILE A 327 5.64 16.05 11.12
C ILE A 327 5.86 15.83 9.61
N VAL A 328 4.87 15.28 8.91
CA VAL A 328 4.94 15.03 7.47
C VAL A 328 5.01 16.34 6.70
N ASP A 329 4.19 17.33 7.06
CA ASP A 329 4.14 18.65 6.43
C ASP A 329 5.49 19.35 6.52
N GLU A 330 6.10 19.36 7.71
CA GLU A 330 7.45 19.88 7.95
C GLU A 330 8.49 19.18 7.07
N LEU A 331 8.55 17.85 7.09
CA LEU A 331 9.57 17.07 6.37
C LEU A 331 9.39 17.09 4.84
N THR A 332 8.20 17.41 4.34
CA THR A 332 7.87 17.49 2.91
C THR A 332 7.73 18.93 2.41
N ASN A 333 8.41 19.89 3.06
CA ASN A 333 8.32 21.32 2.75
C ASN A 333 8.63 21.69 1.28
N TRP A 334 9.45 20.91 0.59
CA TRP A 334 9.85 21.20 -0.80
C TRP A 334 9.52 20.09 -1.79
N HIS A 335 9.30 18.88 -1.29
CA HIS A 335 9.29 17.69 -2.12
C HIS A 335 8.33 16.65 -1.58
N GLY A 336 7.75 15.88 -2.49
CA GLY A 336 6.98 14.69 -2.17
C GLY A 336 5.49 14.87 -2.41
N LEU A 337 4.79 13.74 -2.40
CA LEU A 337 3.35 13.65 -2.63
C LEU A 337 2.72 12.98 -1.42
N VAL A 338 1.77 13.66 -0.79
CA VAL A 338 1.11 13.21 0.44
C VAL A 338 -0.37 13.03 0.19
N THR A 339 -0.89 11.84 0.48
CA THR A 339 -2.32 11.54 0.40
C THR A 339 -2.84 10.96 1.70
N SER A 340 -4.10 11.22 2.02
CA SER A 340 -4.82 10.57 3.13
C SER A 340 -6.05 9.82 2.64
N GLU A 341 -6.42 8.73 3.31
CA GLU A 341 -7.63 7.97 3.01
C GLU A 341 -8.20 7.33 4.27
N MET A 342 -9.52 7.13 4.31
CA MET A 342 -10.19 6.44 5.40
C MET A 342 -9.93 4.93 5.30
N VAL A 343 -9.70 4.31 6.44
CA VAL A 343 -9.55 2.86 6.58
C VAL A 343 -10.71 2.35 7.45
N PRO A 344 -11.68 1.62 6.88
CA PRO A 344 -12.89 1.22 7.62
C PRO A 344 -12.62 0.21 8.72
N ALA A 345 -11.53 -0.54 8.68
CA ALA A 345 -11.12 -1.34 9.83
C ALA A 345 -9.61 -1.51 9.88
N ALA A 346 -9.08 -1.48 11.10
CA ALA A 346 -7.74 -1.93 11.39
C ALA A 346 -7.69 -2.68 12.72
N VAL A 347 -6.85 -3.71 12.77
CA VAL A 347 -6.55 -4.48 13.98
C VAL A 347 -5.07 -4.36 14.25
N SER A 348 -4.74 -3.68 15.36
CA SER A 348 -3.38 -3.65 15.89
C SER A 348 -3.19 -4.82 16.84
N LEU A 349 -2.23 -5.69 16.52
CA LEU A 349 -1.91 -6.92 17.23
C LEU A 349 -0.57 -6.72 17.95
N THR A 350 -0.57 -6.82 19.28
CA THR A 350 0.60 -6.57 20.15
C THR A 350 1.15 -7.85 20.78
N GLY A 351 0.67 -9.02 20.37
CA GLY A 351 0.95 -10.31 20.99
C GLY A 351 0.16 -10.51 22.28
N SER A 352 -0.36 -11.73 22.48
CA SER A 352 -1.06 -12.07 23.72
C SER A 352 -0.04 -12.40 24.82
N ARG A 353 -0.20 -11.84 26.03
CA ARG A 353 0.52 -12.38 27.20
C ARG A 353 0.01 -13.77 27.59
N ASP A 354 -1.29 -14.03 27.40
CA ASP A 354 -1.97 -15.24 27.91
C ASP A 354 -2.64 -16.11 26.82
N GLY A 355 -2.29 -15.93 25.55
CA GLY A 355 -2.84 -16.74 24.44
C GLY A 355 -4.33 -16.58 24.15
N THR A 356 -5.08 -15.78 24.92
CA THR A 356 -6.48 -15.45 24.66
C THR A 356 -6.60 -14.50 23.48
N GLN A 357 -6.77 -15.07 22.27
CA GLN A 357 -7.04 -14.34 21.04
C GLN A 357 -8.37 -13.57 21.15
N LYS A 358 -8.41 -12.34 20.64
CA LYS A 358 -9.68 -11.68 20.31
C LYS A 358 -10.29 -12.41 19.10
N THR A 359 -11.06 -13.45 19.35
CA THR A 359 -11.96 -14.05 18.36
C THR A 359 -13.21 -13.20 18.29
N GLY A 360 -13.24 -12.21 17.41
CA GLY A 360 -14.44 -11.44 17.12
C GLY A 360 -14.27 -10.85 15.74
N GLU A 361 -15.33 -10.91 14.92
CA GLU A 361 -15.36 -10.24 13.61
C GLU A 361 -14.78 -8.84 13.80
N THR A 362 -13.76 -8.49 13.02
CA THR A 362 -13.28 -7.11 12.98
C THR A 362 -14.32 -6.32 12.19
N PRO A 363 -15.27 -5.62 12.83
CA PRO A 363 -16.42 -5.13 12.12
C PRO A 363 -15.99 -3.89 11.33
N LEU A 364 -16.26 -3.87 10.03
CA LEU A 364 -15.96 -2.70 9.20
C LEU A 364 -16.80 -1.52 9.68
N ALA A 365 -16.14 -0.41 9.97
CA ALA A 365 -16.80 0.87 10.13
C ALA A 365 -17.56 1.20 8.84
N ARG A 366 -18.78 1.71 9.01
CA ARG A 366 -19.63 2.20 7.94
C ARG A 366 -19.67 3.72 8.05
N TYR A 367 -18.86 4.38 7.23
CA TYR A 367 -18.85 5.82 7.12
C TYR A 367 -18.78 6.18 5.64
N ASP A 368 -19.84 6.82 5.16
CA ASP A 368 -19.91 7.34 3.79
C ASP A 368 -19.39 8.78 3.83
N TYR A 369 -18.34 9.08 3.08
CA TYR A 369 -17.68 10.40 3.03
C TYR A 369 -17.40 10.79 1.60
#